data_AF-A0A1Y1R6A3-F1
#
_entry.id   AF-A0A1Y1R6A3-F1
#
_cell.length_a   1.000
_cell.length_b   1.000
_cell.length_c   1.000
_cell.angle_alpha   90.00
_cell.angle_beta   90.00
_cell.angle_gamma   90.00
#
_symmetry.space_group_name_H-M   'P 1'
#
loop_
_entity.id
_entity.type
_entity.pdbx_description
1 polymer ?
#
loop_
_entity_poly.entity_id
_entity_poly.type
_entity_poly.pdbx_seq_one_letter_code
_entity_poly.pdbx_strand_id
1 'polypeptide(L)' 'MSRTNKPWYTLKNQSGNAELMIYDVIGDWAGLSARQLVDSLKTIDSNDITVRINSPGGSVFDGIAIYNALRYH' A
#
# COMPACT_ATOMS: atom_id res chain seq x y z
N MET A 1 17.30 15.68 4.43
CA MET A 1 16.93 14.30 4.83
C MET A 1 16.48 13.54 3.60
N SER A 2 17.30 12.60 3.12
CA SER A 2 17.01 11.86 1.88
C SER A 2 16.00 10.75 2.17
N ARG A 3 14.80 10.81 1.58
CA ARG A 3 13.82 9.71 1.60
C ARG A 3 14.40 8.61 0.73
N THR A 4 14.84 7.52 1.35
CA THR A 4 15.27 6.30 0.66
C THR A 4 14.06 5.70 -0.06
N ASN A 5 13.86 6.08 -1.32
CA ASN A 5 12.95 5.40 -2.24
C ASN A 5 13.46 3.96 -2.38
N LYS A 6 12.71 3.00 -1.83
CA LYS A 6 12.98 1.59 -2.08
C LYS A 6 12.52 1.27 -3.52
N PRO A 7 13.31 0.53 -4.32
CA PRO A 7 13.01 0.31 -5.74
C PRO A 7 11.74 -0.50 -5.99
N TRP A 8 11.22 -1.17 -4.97
CA TRP A 8 10.06 -2.06 -5.04
C TRP A 8 8.76 -1.44 -4.53
N TYR A 9 8.78 -0.19 -4.01
CA TYR A 9 7.56 0.52 -3.62
C TYR A 9 7.77 2.05 -3.60
N THR A 10 6.82 2.77 -4.18
CA THR A 10 6.76 4.24 -4.15
C THR A 10 5.38 4.68 -3.71
N LEU A 11 5.31 5.59 -2.74
CA LEU A 11 4.08 6.30 -2.37
C LEU A 11 4.27 7.78 -2.70
N LYS A 12 3.44 8.30 -3.60
CA LYS A 12 3.41 9.71 -3.97
C LYS A 12 2.08 10.30 -3.51
N ASN A 13 2.16 11.37 -2.74
CA ASN A 13 1.02 12.23 -2.44
C ASN A 13 1.21 13.51 -3.27
N GLN A 14 0.57 13.58 -4.43
CA GLN A 14 0.53 14.78 -5.27
C GLN A 14 -0.89 15.33 -5.26
N SER A 15 -1.04 16.56 -4.73
CA SER A 15 -2.22 17.43 -4.76
C SER A 15 -3.54 16.73 -5.13
N GLY A 16 -4.16 16.05 -4.16
CA GLY A 16 -5.53 15.52 -4.27
C GLY A 16 -5.68 14.16 -4.96
N ASN A 17 -4.60 13.49 -5.35
CA ASN A 17 -4.66 12.13 -5.86
C ASN A 17 -3.63 11.25 -5.16
N ALA A 18 -4.11 10.27 -4.40
CA ALA A 18 -3.27 9.25 -3.79
C ALA A 18 -3.20 8.02 -4.70
N GLU A 19 -1.99 7.48 -4.86
CA GLU A 19 -1.76 6.27 -5.64
C GLU A 19 -1.06 5.21 -4.78
N LEU A 20 -1.65 4.02 -4.74
CA LEU A 20 -1.11 2.84 -4.08
C LEU A 20 -0.75 1.80 -5.14
N MET A 21 0.54 1.46 -5.23
CA MET A 21 1.03 0.43 -6.14
C MET A 21 1.46 -0.80 -5.33
N ILE A 22 0.82 -1.94 -5.56
CA ILE A 22 1.17 -3.22 -4.91
C ILE A 22 1.85 -4.10 -5.96
N TYR A 23 3.16 -4.21 -5.82
CA TYR A 23 4.01 -5.12 -6.55
C TYR A 23 4.57 -6.16 -5.59
N ASP A 24 4.80 -7.37 -6.09
CA ASP A 24 5.33 -8.50 -5.31
C ASP A 24 4.33 -9.16 -4.34
N VAL A 25 4.79 -10.16 -3.61
CA VAL A 25 4.01 -10.98 -2.68
C VAL A 25 3.33 -10.12 -1.60
N ILE A 26 2.14 -10.53 -1.17
CA ILE A 26 1.42 -9.97 -0.02
C ILE A 26 1.72 -10.85 1.21
N GLY A 27 2.32 -10.26 2.24
CA GLY A 27 2.64 -10.93 3.51
C GLY A 27 4.11 -10.81 3.94
N ASP A 28 4.33 -10.90 5.25
CA ASP A 28 5.54 -10.45 5.96
C ASP A 28 6.84 -11.23 5.66
N TRP A 29 6.77 -12.40 5.02
CA TRP A 29 7.92 -13.29 4.86
C TRP A 29 8.82 -12.94 3.66
N ALA A 30 8.33 -12.15 2.70
CA ALA A 30 9.10 -11.66 1.53
C ALA A 30 8.47 -10.44 0.83
N GLY A 31 7.33 -9.94 1.32
CA GLY A 31 6.46 -9.04 0.57
C GLY A 31 6.00 -7.81 1.34
N LEU A 32 4.94 -7.17 0.84
CA LEU A 32 4.32 -6.04 1.51
C LEU A 32 3.53 -6.52 2.74
N SER A 33 3.90 -6.05 3.93
CA SER A 33 3.10 -6.25 5.14
C SER A 33 1.83 -5.41 5.08
N ALA A 34 0.70 -5.98 5.50
CA ALA A 34 -0.54 -5.23 5.63
C ALA A 34 -0.40 -4.05 6.61
N ARG A 35 0.39 -4.23 7.68
CA ARG A 35 0.64 -3.20 8.68
C ARG A 35 1.33 -1.96 8.11
N GLN A 36 2.38 -2.14 7.30
CA GLN A 36 3.08 -1.02 6.67
C GLN A 36 2.17 -0.23 5.73
N LEU A 37 1.30 -0.93 4.99
CA LEU A 37 0.33 -0.29 4.11
C LEU A 37 -0.69 0.51 4.92
N VAL A 38 -1.25 -0.06 5.99
CA VAL A 38 -2.21 0.63 6.89
C VAL A 38 -1.60 1.89 7.49
N ASP A 39 -0.37 1.82 7.98
CA ASP A 39 0.29 2.98 8.56
C ASP A 39 0.59 4.06 7.50
N SER A 40 0.82 3.64 6.25
CA SER A 40 0.97 4.58 5.12
C SER A 40 -0.36 5.24 4.72
N LEU A 41 -1.46 4.48 4.71
CA LEU A 41 -2.81 5.00 4.41
C LEU A 41 -3.23 6.12 5.37
N LYS A 42 -2.93 5.98 6.67
CA LYS A 42 -3.21 7.03 7.67
C LYS A 42 -2.55 8.39 7.39
N THR A 43 -1.56 8.44 6.51
CA THR A 43 -0.86 9.67 6.12
C THR A 43 -1.41 10.31 4.85
N ILE A 44 -2.47 9.74 4.28
CA ILE A 44 -3.11 10.20 3.05
C ILE A 44 -4.38 10.97 3.43
N ASP A 45 -4.41 12.27 3.12
CA ASP A 45 -5.59 13.13 3.35
C ASP A 45 -6.57 13.15 2.16
N SER A 46 -6.30 12.36 1.11
CA SER A 46 -7.15 12.27 -0.08
C SER A 46 -8.27 11.26 0.14
N ASN A 47 -9.50 11.62 -0.22
CA ASN A 47 -10.66 10.70 -0.22
C ASN A 47 -10.57 9.68 -1.36
N ASP A 48 -9.89 10.02 -2.45
CA ASP A 48 -9.73 9.15 -3.61
C ASP A 48 -8.33 8.52 -3.61
N ILE A 49 -8.29 7.19 -3.72
CA ILE A 49 -7.07 6.40 -3.88
C ILE A 49 -7.18 5.55 -5.15
N THR A 50 -6.23 5.74 -6.07
CA THR A 50 -6.03 4.82 -7.19
C THR A 50 -5.15 3.66 -6.75
N VAL A 51 -5.67 2.43 -6.82
CA VAL A 51 -4.92 1.22 -6.45
C VAL A 51 -4.53 0.44 -7.70
N ARG A 52 -3.24 0.16 -7.87
CA ARG A 52 -2.67 -0.59 -8.99
C ARG A 52 -2.02 -1.86 -8.46
N ILE A 53 -2.48 -3.02 -8.93
CA ILE A 53 -2.05 -4.32 -8.41
C ILE A 53 -1.44 -5.14 -9.55
N ASN A 54 -0.19 -5.55 -9.36
CA ASN A 54 0.45 -6.61 -10.15
C ASN A 54 1.24 -7.48 -9.16
N SER A 55 0.51 -8.38 -8.50
CA SER A 55 1.01 -9.19 -7.41
C SER A 55 0.67 -10.66 -7.67
N PRO A 56 1.56 -11.61 -7.34
CA PRO A 56 1.25 -13.03 -7.34
C PRO A 56 0.30 -13.45 -6.20
N GLY A 57 -0.09 -12.53 -5.31
CA GLY A 57 -0.88 -12.82 -4.11
C GLY A 57 -0.01 -13.19 -2.91
N GLY A 58 -0.49 -14.09 -2.04
CA GLY A 58 0.22 -14.53 -0.84
C GLY A 58 -0.73 -14.82 0.33
N SER A 59 -0.49 -14.14 1.45
CA SER A 59 -1.28 -14.27 2.67
C SER A 59 -2.71 -13.73 2.48
N VAL A 60 -3.70 -14.61 2.61
CA VAL A 60 -5.13 -14.23 2.55
C VAL A 60 -5.49 -13.27 3.69
N PHE A 61 -4.94 -13.48 4.88
CA PHE A 61 -5.20 -12.62 6.03
C PHE A 61 -4.71 -11.19 5.81
N ASP A 62 -3.51 -11.04 5.24
CA ASP A 62 -2.96 -9.72 4.91
C ASP A 62 -3.75 -9.06 3.77
N GLY A 63 -4.18 -9.84 2.78
CA GLY A 63 -5.06 -9.35 1.72
C GLY A 63 -6.38 -8.78 2.25
N ILE A 64 -7.03 -9.49 3.18
CA ILE A 64 -8.27 -9.02 3.83
C ILE A 64 -8.01 -7.75 4.67
N ALA A 65 -6.88 -7.71 5.39
CA ALA A 65 -6.52 -6.53 6.17
C ALA A 65 -6.31 -5.30 5.29
N ILE A 66 -5.61 -5.45 4.16
CA ILE A 66 -5.42 -4.38 3.16
C ILE A 66 -6.75 -3.94 2.57
N TYR A 67 -7.60 -4.89 2.17
CA TYR A 67 -8.94 -4.59 1.64
C TYR A 67 -9.78 -3.78 2.63
N ASN A 68 -9.83 -4.20 3.90
CA ASN A 68 -10.59 -3.49 4.92
C ASN A 68 -10.02 -2.10 5.16
N ALA A 69 -8.70 -1.95 5.21
CA ALA A 69 -8.05 -0.65 5.38
C ALA A 69 -8.42 0.33 4.27
N LEU A 70 -8.44 -0.13 3.01
CA LEU A 70 -8.86 0.68 1.86
C LEU A 70 -10.36 0.99 1.89
N ARG A 71 -11.20 0.08 2.37
CA ARG A 71 -12.65 0.26 2.46
C ARG A 71 -13.07 1.29 3.52
N TYR A 72 -12.26 1.44 4.57
CA TYR A 72 -12.53 2.35 5.69
C TYR A 72 -11.70 3.63 5.65
N HIS A 73 -10.86 3.79 4.63
CA HIS A 73 -10.19 5.05 4.29
C HIS A 73 -11.19 6.00 3.62
#